data_AF-A0A8H1QQN7-F1
#
_entry.id   AF-A0A8H1QQN7-F1
#
_cell.length_a   1.000
_cell.length_b   1.000
_cell.length_c   1.000
_cell.angle_alpha   90.00
_cell.angle_beta   90.00
_cell.angle_gamma   90.00
#
_symmetry.space_group_name_H-M   'P 1'
#
loop_
_entity.id
_entity.type
_entity.pdbx_description
1 polymer ?
#
loop_
_entity_poly.entity_id
_entity_poly.type
_entity_poly.pdbx_seq_one_letter_code
_entity_poly.pdbx_strand_id
1 'polypeptide(L)'
;MTVQAQTDTFAALRDCFATDLAALIGDPPPRGNTPNAFIDLVEQARDVLGASSLGAWQDAGEDLHRAAVCLTDALTSSTGDQHALLAQARTYLRDGITTAS
;
A
#
# COMPACT_ATOMS: atom_id res chain seq x y z
N MET A 1 6.75 8.17 23.08
CA MET A 1 7.36 8.63 21.82
C MET A 1 7.10 7.70 20.63
N THR A 2 6.33 6.61 20.76
CA THR A 2 6.16 5.58 19.72
C THR A 2 5.14 5.93 18.64
N VAL A 3 4.02 6.58 18.99
CA VAL A 3 2.95 6.94 18.03
C VAL A 3 3.40 7.92 16.94
N GLN A 4 4.32 8.84 17.26
CA GLN A 4 4.85 9.79 16.27
C GLN A 4 5.70 9.08 15.21
N ALA A 5 6.69 8.27 15.61
CA ALA A 5 7.54 7.53 14.68
C ALA A 5 6.76 6.57 13.73
N GLN A 6 5.63 6.04 14.21
CA GLN A 6 4.73 5.21 13.40
C GLN A 6 3.99 6.01 12.34
N THR A 7 3.49 7.20 12.71
CA THR A 7 2.80 8.11 11.79
C THR A 7 3.77 8.62 10.72
N ASP A 8 5.02 8.90 11.09
CA ASP A 8 6.10 9.26 10.16
C ASP A 8 6.42 8.12 9.18
N THR A 9 6.39 6.86 9.61
CA THR A 9 6.68 5.70 8.74
C THR A 9 5.57 5.50 7.70
N PHE A 10 4.30 5.62 8.10
CA PHE A 10 3.16 5.57 7.18
C PHE A 10 3.21 6.72 6.16
N ALA A 11 3.52 7.93 6.63
CA ALA A 11 3.68 9.08 5.76
C ALA A 11 4.81 8.89 4.74
N ALA A 12 5.96 8.34 5.17
CA ALA A 12 7.07 8.03 4.28
C ALA A 12 6.73 6.97 3.23
N LEU A 13 6.02 5.91 3.61
CA LEU A 13 5.55 4.88 2.67
C LEU A 13 4.59 5.48 1.64
N ARG A 14 3.61 6.25 2.12
CA ARG A 14 2.66 6.93 1.23
C ARG A 14 3.38 7.85 0.26
N ASP A 15 4.25 8.74 0.72
CA ASP A 15 4.98 9.65 -0.18
C ASP A 15 5.84 8.89 -1.21
N CYS A 16 6.39 7.73 -0.83
CA CYS A 16 7.22 6.92 -1.73
C CYS A 16 6.42 6.14 -2.77
N PHE A 17 5.19 5.70 -2.47
CA PHE A 17 4.42 4.78 -3.33
C PHE A 17 3.13 5.35 -3.90
N ALA A 18 2.58 6.42 -3.32
CA ALA A 18 1.30 6.97 -3.76
C ALA A 18 1.36 7.49 -5.19
N THR A 19 2.49 8.06 -5.61
CA THR A 19 2.68 8.54 -6.99
C THR A 19 2.70 7.39 -7.99
N ASP A 20 3.44 6.31 -7.70
CA ASP A 20 3.50 5.12 -8.57
C ASP A 20 2.15 4.39 -8.62
N LEU A 21 1.48 4.23 -7.49
CA LEU A 21 0.14 3.63 -7.44
C LEU A 21 -0.89 4.45 -8.20
N ALA A 22 -0.87 5.78 -8.03
CA ALA A 22 -1.70 6.70 -8.79
C ALA A 22 -1.43 6.61 -10.29
N ALA A 23 -0.17 6.50 -10.70
CA ALA A 23 0.21 6.31 -12.10
C ALA A 23 -0.31 4.98 -12.66
N LEU A 24 -0.30 3.90 -11.86
CA LEU A 24 -0.82 2.58 -12.26
C LEU A 24 -2.33 2.59 -12.51
N ILE A 25 -3.11 3.34 -11.73
CA ILE A 25 -4.56 3.46 -11.91
C ILE A 25 -4.99 4.60 -12.83
N GLY A 26 -4.07 5.50 -13.20
CA GLY A 26 -4.36 6.69 -13.98
C GLY A 26 -5.22 7.74 -13.25
N ASP A 27 -5.36 7.63 -11.92
CA ASP A 27 -6.11 8.53 -11.06
C ASP A 27 -5.15 9.34 -10.18
N PRO A 28 -5.41 10.63 -9.90
CA PRO A 28 -4.57 11.41 -9.01
C PRO A 28 -4.49 10.79 -7.60
N PRO A 29 -3.34 10.89 -6.91
CA PRO A 29 -3.21 10.35 -5.55
C PRO A 29 -4.25 10.99 -4.62
N PRO A 30 -4.76 10.23 -3.63
CA PRO A 30 -5.82 10.70 -2.75
C PRO A 30 -5.33 11.92 -1.98
N ARG A 31 -6.19 12.93 -1.91
CA ARG A 31 -5.90 14.20 -1.23
C ARG A 31 -5.86 14.08 0.31
N GLY A 32 -6.03 12.87 0.85
CA GLY A 32 -6.08 12.59 2.27
C GLY A 32 -4.70 12.28 2.84
N ASN A 33 -4.33 12.95 3.93
CA ASN A 33 -3.05 12.71 4.61
C ASN A 33 -3.13 11.58 5.66
N THR A 34 -4.18 10.77 5.63
CA THR A 34 -4.48 9.74 6.63
C THR A 34 -3.99 8.35 6.17
N PRO A 35 -3.65 7.45 7.11
CA PRO A 35 -3.30 6.08 6.79
C PRO A 35 -4.40 5.36 5.99
N ASN A 36 -5.67 5.59 6.35
CA ASN A 36 -6.80 5.02 5.62
C ASN A 36 -6.84 5.46 4.16
N ALA A 37 -6.60 6.74 3.86
CA ALA A 37 -6.59 7.22 2.48
C ALA A 37 -5.50 6.55 1.63
N PHE A 38 -4.38 6.17 2.25
CA PHE A 38 -3.35 5.39 1.57
C PHE A 38 -3.78 3.93 1.37
N ILE A 39 -4.45 3.31 2.35
CA ILE A 39 -4.99 1.95 2.21
C ILE A 39 -6.04 1.90 1.08
N ASP A 40 -6.97 2.86 1.05
CA ASP A 40 -7.97 3.00 -0.01
C ASP A 40 -7.30 3.09 -1.40
N LEU A 41 -6.17 3.80 -1.54
CA LEU A 41 -5.42 3.86 -2.79
C LEU A 41 -4.89 2.49 -3.22
N VAL A 42 -4.31 1.76 -2.28
CA VAL A 42 -3.75 0.43 -2.54
C VAL A 42 -4.86 -0.56 -2.93
N GLU A 43 -6.01 -0.50 -2.25
CA GLU A 43 -7.18 -1.31 -2.59
C GLU A 43 -7.74 -0.96 -3.98
N GLN A 44 -7.80 0.33 -4.32
CA GLN A 44 -8.25 0.77 -5.64
C GLN A 44 -7.28 0.31 -6.74
N ALA A 45 -5.97 0.41 -6.52
CA ALA A 45 -4.96 -0.11 -7.43
C ALA A 45 -5.07 -1.63 -7.62
N ARG A 46 -5.31 -2.35 -6.52
CA ARG A 46 -5.55 -3.79 -6.54
C ARG A 46 -6.80 -4.17 -7.34
N ASP A 47 -7.90 -3.42 -7.21
CA ASP A 47 -9.12 -3.68 -7.97
C ASP A 47 -8.93 -3.42 -9.48
N VAL A 48 -8.22 -2.34 -9.85
CA VAL A 48 -7.89 -2.03 -11.25
C VAL A 48 -6.99 -3.11 -11.86
N LEU A 49 -5.94 -3.50 -11.13
CA LEU A 49 -5.00 -4.55 -11.56
C LEU A 49 -5.67 -5.92 -11.64
N GLY A 50 -6.52 -6.26 -10.66
CA GLY A 50 -7.26 -7.52 -10.63
C GLY A 50 -8.36 -7.62 -11.69
N ALA A 51 -8.90 -6.50 -12.16
CA ALA A 51 -9.84 -6.46 -13.28
C ALA A 51 -9.15 -6.65 -14.64
N SER A 52 -7.82 -6.57 -14.69
CA SER A 52 -7.05 -6.77 -15.92
C SER A 52 -6.97 -8.25 -16.29
N SER A 53 -6.96 -8.53 -17.60
CA SER A 53 -6.72 -9.88 -18.13
C SER A 53 -5.24 -10.21 -18.28
N LEU A 54 -4.34 -9.31 -17.88
CA LEU A 54 -2.91 -9.54 -17.88
C LEU A 54 -2.51 -10.31 -16.62
N GLY A 55 -1.96 -11.52 -16.77
CA GLY A 55 -1.55 -12.35 -15.64
C GLY A 55 -0.61 -11.64 -14.67
N ALA A 56 0.36 -10.87 -15.19
CA ALA A 56 1.26 -10.06 -14.36
C ALA A 56 0.51 -9.00 -13.53
N TRP A 57 -0.56 -8.41 -14.07
CA TRP A 57 -1.35 -7.44 -13.31
C TRP A 57 -2.21 -8.13 -12.24
N GLN A 58 -2.67 -9.36 -12.49
CA GLN A 58 -3.36 -10.13 -11.47
C GLN A 58 -2.42 -10.49 -10.30
N ASP A 59 -1.19 -10.90 -10.61
CA ASP A 59 -0.15 -11.17 -9.61
C ASP A 59 0.18 -9.89 -8.81
N ALA A 60 0.35 -8.76 -9.49
CA ALA A 60 0.54 -7.46 -8.85
C ALA A 60 -0.64 -7.08 -7.93
N GLY A 61 -1.87 -7.35 -8.37
CA GLY A 61 -3.08 -7.15 -7.57
C GLY A 61 -3.09 -8.01 -6.29
N GLU A 62 -2.58 -9.24 -6.34
CA GLU A 62 -2.44 -10.08 -5.14
C GLU A 62 -1.41 -9.50 -4.17
N ASP A 63 -0.27 -9.04 -4.65
CA ASP A 63 0.74 -8.37 -3.82
C ASP A 63 0.17 -7.10 -3.16
N LEU A 64 -0.54 -6.26 -3.92
CA LEU A 64 -1.20 -5.08 -3.36
C LEU A 64 -2.29 -5.45 -2.35
N HIS A 65 -3.02 -6.55 -2.55
CA HIS A 65 -3.97 -7.04 -1.56
C HIS A 65 -3.29 -7.39 -0.24
N ARG A 66 -2.17 -8.12 -0.30
CA ARG A 66 -1.37 -8.47 0.89
C ARG A 66 -0.82 -7.22 1.58
N ALA A 67 -0.38 -6.23 0.80
CA ALA A 67 0.05 -4.95 1.34
C ALA A 67 -1.08 -4.24 2.13
N ALA A 68 -2.28 -4.14 1.56
CA ALA A 68 -3.43 -3.51 2.21
C ALA A 68 -3.82 -4.21 3.52
N VAL A 69 -3.78 -5.55 3.54
CA VAL A 69 -4.00 -6.35 4.77
C VAL A 69 -2.95 -6.02 5.83
N CYS A 70 -1.66 -6.03 5.48
CA CYS A 70 -0.59 -5.68 6.42
C CYS A 70 -0.70 -4.24 6.95
N LEU A 71 -1.08 -3.28 6.10
CA LEU A 71 -1.29 -1.88 6.52
C LEU A 71 -2.48 -1.75 7.47
N THR A 72 -3.57 -2.47 7.21
CA THR A 72 -4.77 -2.48 8.06
C THR A 72 -4.48 -3.14 9.40
N ASP A 73 -3.80 -4.28 9.41
CA ASP A 73 -3.35 -4.94 10.63
C ASP A 73 -2.39 -4.04 11.41
N ALA A 74 -1.48 -3.32 10.73
CA ALA A 74 -0.58 -2.38 11.37
C ALA A 74 -1.33 -1.23 12.09
N LEU A 75 -2.53 -0.86 11.65
CA LEU A 75 -3.34 0.16 12.32
C LEU A 75 -4.04 -0.34 13.59
N THR A 76 -4.31 -1.64 13.68
CA THR A 76 -5.05 -2.24 14.79
C THR A 76 -4.16 -3.00 15.77
N SER A 77 -2.91 -3.30 15.38
CA SER A 77 -1.99 -4.15 16.14
C SER A 77 -1.12 -3.38 17.15
N SER A 78 -0.45 -4.15 18.02
CA SER A 78 0.47 -3.63 19.03
C SER A 78 1.76 -3.09 18.38
N THR A 79 2.45 -2.16 19.04
CA THR A 79 3.63 -1.47 18.47
C THR A 79 4.76 -2.41 18.03
N GLY A 80 4.88 -3.60 18.63
CA GLY A 80 5.90 -4.59 18.25
C GLY A 80 5.64 -5.24 16.89
N ASP A 81 4.41 -5.72 16.69
CA ASP A 81 3.98 -6.36 15.44
C ASP A 81 3.82 -5.35 14.30
N GLN A 82 3.43 -4.12 14.62
CA GLN A 82 3.21 -3.06 13.65
C GLN A 82 4.45 -2.75 12.81
N HIS A 83 5.65 -2.70 13.40
CA HIS A 83 6.86 -2.40 12.61
C HIS A 83 7.18 -3.53 11.62
N ALA A 84 6.96 -4.78 12.02
CA ALA A 84 7.11 -5.93 11.13
C ALA A 84 6.06 -5.90 10.00
N LEU A 85 4.81 -5.56 10.32
CA LEU A 85 3.72 -5.43 9.35
C LEU A 85 3.99 -4.30 8.34
N LEU A 86 4.50 -3.14 8.78
CA LEU A 86 4.88 -2.04 7.89
C LEU A 86 6.04 -2.40 6.96
N ALA A 87 7.03 -3.14 7.46
CA ALA A 87 8.13 -3.63 6.64
C ALA A 87 7.67 -4.66 5.59
N GLN A 88 6.72 -5.52 5.94
CA GLN A 88 6.10 -6.45 4.99
C GLN A 88 5.25 -5.71 3.96
N ALA A 89 4.40 -4.78 4.39
CA ALA A 89 3.61 -3.93 3.50
C ALA A 89 4.48 -3.22 2.47
N ARG A 90 5.61 -2.65 2.89
CA ARG A 90 6.59 -2.03 1.99
C ARG A 90 7.11 -2.99 0.91
N THR A 91 7.40 -4.23 1.30
CA THR A 91 7.92 -5.24 0.37
C THR A 91 6.86 -5.59 -0.67
N TYR A 92 5.64 -5.89 -0.23
CA TYR A 92 4.52 -6.20 -1.12
C TYR A 92 4.15 -5.03 -2.04
N LEU A 93 4.17 -3.79 -1.55
CA LEU A 93 3.95 -2.60 -2.39
C LEU A 93 4.98 -2.51 -3.50
N ARG A 94 6.26 -2.70 -3.17
CA ARG A 94 7.34 -2.64 -4.16
C ARG A 94 7.24 -3.76 -5.18
N ASP A 95 6.97 -4.99 -4.74
CA ASP A 95 6.86 -6.15 -5.62
C ASP A 95 5.62 -6.04 -6.52
N GLY A 96 4.48 -5.57 -5.99
CA GLY A 96 3.28 -5.31 -6.78
C GLY A 96 3.49 -4.24 -7.85
N ILE A 97 4.12 -3.11 -7.50
CA ILE A 97 4.45 -2.05 -8.48
C ILE A 97 5.42 -2.55 -9.54
N THR A 98 6.45 -3.30 -9.14
CA THR A 98 7.47 -3.85 -10.06
C THR A 98 6.86 -4.88 -11.03
N THR A 99 5.88 -5.65 -10.55
CA THR A 99 5.18 -6.66 -11.38
C THR A 99 4.17 -6.01 -12.33
N ALA A 100 3.57 -4.89 -11.93
CA ALA A 100 2.63 -4.14 -12.75
C ALA A 100 3.29 -3.23 -13.81
N SER A 101 4.56 -2.84 -13.60
CA SER A 101 5.32 -1.92 -14.46
C SER A 101 5.83 -2.52 -15.77
#